data_AF-A0A173XH37-F1
#
_entry.id   AF-A0A173XH37-F1
#
_cell.length_a   1.000
_cell.length_b   1.000
_cell.length_c   1.000
_cell.angle_alpha   90.00
_cell.angle_beta   90.00
_cell.angle_gamma   90.00
#
_symmetry.space_group_name_H-M   'P 1'
#
loop_
_entity.id
_entity.type
_entity.pdbx_description
1 polymer ?
#
loop_
_entity_poly.entity_id
_entity_poly.type
_entity_poly.pdbx_seq_one_letter_code
_entity_poly.pdbx_strand_id
1 'polypeptide(L)'
;MEKSVEWEFDTYMQEIFQMKEVDIKEYSPLTLAYIGDCIYDLIIKTLVINEGNRQVQKLHQKTSSYVQASAQSKMMRTMQEHLTEEEHAIYKRGRNAKSVSPAKNQSITDYRRATGFEALLGYLYLKKEWKRMLELVKIGLDSIKEQ
;
A
#
# COMPACT_ATOMS: atom_id res chain seq x y z
N MET A 1 19.12 10.17 31.59
CA MET A 1 17.78 10.15 30.99
C MET A 1 17.59 8.79 30.36
N GLU A 2 16.83 7.91 31.01
CA GLU A 2 16.41 6.67 30.39
C GLU A 2 15.63 7.04 29.12
N LYS A 3 16.09 6.55 27.96
CA LYS A 3 15.26 6.61 26.77
C LYS A 3 14.06 5.74 27.07
N SER A 4 12.90 6.37 27.26
CA SER A 4 11.62 5.67 27.18
C SER A 4 11.65 4.87 25.89
N VAL A 5 11.58 3.55 25.99
CA VAL A 5 11.41 2.70 24.81
C VAL A 5 10.06 3.10 24.23
N GLU A 6 10.06 3.82 23.11
CA GLU A 6 8.85 4.10 22.36
C GLU A 6 8.40 2.76 21.77
N TRP A 7 7.38 2.18 22.39
CA TRP A 7 6.74 0.98 21.87
C TRP A 7 5.88 1.38 20.68
N GLU A 8 6.34 1.03 19.48
CA GLU A 8 5.56 1.16 18.26
C GLU A 8 4.44 0.09 18.23
N PHE A 9 3.33 0.40 17.56
CA PHE A 9 2.14 -0.46 17.48
C PHE A 9 2.47 -1.89 17.03
N ASP A 10 3.42 -2.05 16.11
CA ASP A 10 3.90 -3.32 15.61
C ASP A 10 4.56 -4.19 16.71
N THR A 11 5.25 -3.54 17.65
CA THR A 11 5.94 -4.23 18.75
C THR A 11 4.91 -4.81 19.72
N TYR A 12 3.85 -4.06 20.05
CA TYR A 12 2.72 -4.60 20.82
C TYR A 12 2.02 -5.76 20.11
N MET A 13 1.85 -5.68 18.79
CA MET A 13 1.26 -6.77 18.00
C MET A 13 2.10 -8.04 18.12
N GLN A 14 3.42 -7.92 18.01
CA GLN A 14 4.34 -9.06 18.12
C GLN A 14 4.26 -9.74 19.48
N GLU A 15 4.24 -8.95 20.56
CA GLU A 15 4.20 -9.49 21.93
C GLU A 15 2.84 -10.08 22.29
N ILE A 16 1.75 -9.33 22.09
CA ILE A 16 0.41 -9.73 22.52
C ILE A 16 -0.05 -10.98 21.76
N PHE A 17 0.24 -11.04 20.46
CA PHE A 17 -0.16 -12.18 19.61
C PHE A 17 0.92 -13.24 19.45
N GLN A 18 2.08 -13.11 20.12
CA GLN A 18 3.21 -14.04 20.05
C GLN A 18 3.58 -14.38 18.60
N MET A 19 3.70 -13.35 17.78
CA MET A 19 3.96 -13.50 16.35
C MET A 19 5.35 -14.12 16.13
N LYS A 20 5.43 -15.04 15.17
CA LYS A 20 6.71 -15.64 14.77
C LYS A 20 7.43 -14.72 13.79
N GLU A 21 8.76 -14.73 13.83
CA GLU A 21 9.55 -14.21 12.73
C GLU A 21 9.30 -15.03 11.48
N VAL A 22 9.07 -14.35 10.36
CA VAL A 22 8.88 -14.94 9.04
C VAL A 22 9.78 -14.20 8.07
N ASP A 23 10.47 -14.94 7.20
CA ASP A 23 11.23 -14.31 6.12
C ASP A 23 10.24 -13.70 5.11
N ILE A 24 10.28 -12.38 4.99
CA ILE A 24 9.41 -11.60 4.11
C ILE A 24 9.54 -12.08 2.65
N LYS A 25 10.70 -12.61 2.26
CA LYS A 25 10.97 -13.12 0.90
C LYS A 25 10.14 -14.35 0.56
N GLU A 26 9.68 -15.10 1.57
CA GLU A 26 8.84 -16.30 1.39
C GLU A 26 7.38 -15.96 1.08
N TYR A 27 6.93 -14.74 1.37
CA TYR A 27 5.55 -14.36 1.07
C TYR A 27 5.28 -14.32 -0.44
N SER A 28 4.15 -14.90 -0.81
CA SER A 28 3.66 -14.82 -2.19
C SER A 28 3.32 -13.37 -2.54
N PRO A 29 3.42 -12.96 -3.81
CA PRO A 29 3.07 -11.59 -4.21
C PRO A 29 1.62 -11.22 -3.88
N LEU A 30 0.69 -12.18 -3.89
CA LEU A 30 -0.71 -11.95 -3.53
C LEU A 30 -0.90 -11.80 -2.01
N THR A 31 -0.07 -12.47 -1.20
CA THR A 31 -0.05 -12.26 0.25
C THR A 31 0.45 -10.87 0.60
N LEU A 32 1.50 -10.40 -0.08
CA LEU A 32 1.99 -9.03 0.06
C LEU A 32 0.92 -8.01 -0.37
N ALA A 33 0.25 -8.25 -1.50
CA ALA A 33 -0.84 -7.38 -1.96
C ALA A 33 -2.00 -7.33 -0.97
N TYR A 34 -2.37 -8.47 -0.38
CA TYR A 34 -3.46 -8.56 0.59
C TYR A 34 -3.26 -7.62 1.80
N ILE A 35 -2.07 -7.63 2.41
CA ILE A 35 -1.79 -6.71 3.52
C ILE A 35 -1.57 -5.28 3.02
N GLY A 36 -0.91 -5.11 1.87
CA GLY A 36 -0.64 -3.81 1.28
C GLY A 36 -1.87 -2.99 0.91
N ASP A 37 -2.95 -3.65 0.45
CA ASP A 37 -4.26 -3.02 0.21
C ASP A 37 -4.83 -2.41 1.51
N CYS A 38 -4.79 -3.16 2.60
CA CYS A 38 -5.25 -2.68 3.92
C CYS A 38 -4.42 -1.47 4.40
N ILE A 39 -3.10 -1.52 4.22
CA ILE A 39 -2.20 -0.42 4.60
C ILE A 39 -2.45 0.82 3.76
N TYR A 40 -2.63 0.67 2.46
CA TYR A 40 -2.93 1.80 1.59
C TYR A 40 -4.28 2.44 1.96
N ASP A 41 -5.32 1.63 2.15
CA ASP A 41 -6.63 2.13 2.58
C ASP A 41 -6.56 2.87 3.92
N LEU A 42 -5.77 2.36 4.89
CA LEU A 42 -5.54 3.05 6.16
C LEU A 42 -4.84 4.41 5.97
N ILE A 43 -3.79 4.47 5.15
CA ILE A 43 -3.10 5.73 4.83
C ILE A 43 -4.09 6.73 4.23
N ILE A 44 -4.86 6.33 3.21
CA ILE A 44 -5.81 7.21 2.54
C ILE A 44 -6.93 7.65 3.49
N LYS A 45 -7.52 6.74 4.27
CA LYS A 45 -8.55 7.10 5.26
C LYS A 45 -8.02 8.11 6.27
N THR A 46 -6.79 7.93 6.74
CA THR A 46 -6.15 8.83 7.70
C THR A 46 -5.95 10.23 7.09
N LEU A 47 -5.46 10.31 5.85
CA LEU A 47 -5.31 11.58 5.13
C LEU A 47 -6.67 12.27 4.90
N VAL A 48 -7.69 11.51 4.49
CA VAL A 48 -9.05 12.05 4.22
C VAL A 48 -9.72 12.54 5.51
N ILE A 49 -9.57 11.82 6.63
CA ILE A 49 -10.08 12.25 7.94
C ILE A 49 -9.35 13.51 8.42
N ASN A 50 -8.05 13.62 8.14
CA ASN A 50 -7.25 14.79 8.53
C ASN A 50 -7.66 16.09 7.80
N GLU A 51 -8.38 16.01 6.68
CA GLU A 51 -8.95 17.19 6.02
C GLU A 51 -10.21 17.75 6.70
N GLY A 52 -10.64 17.15 7.82
CA GLY A 52 -11.72 17.62 8.65
C GLY A 52 -12.91 16.67 8.72
N ASN A 53 -13.73 16.88 9.74
CA ASN A 53 -14.90 16.05 10.01
C ASN A 53 -15.97 16.24 8.92
N ARG A 54 -16.44 15.14 8.34
CA ARG A 54 -17.45 15.10 7.28
C ARG A 54 -18.36 13.91 7.49
N GLN A 55 -19.51 13.90 6.82
CA GLN A 55 -20.39 12.74 6.77
C GLN A 55 -19.62 11.51 6.25
N VAL A 56 -19.81 10.35 6.91
CA VAL A 56 -19.13 9.09 6.60
C VAL A 56 -19.26 8.70 5.12
N GLN A 57 -20.42 8.94 4.51
CA GLN A 57 -20.63 8.71 3.08
C GLN A 57 -19.68 9.53 2.19
N LYS A 58 -19.41 10.79 2.54
CA LYS A 58 -18.47 11.65 1.80
C LYS A 58 -17.02 11.20 2.00
N LEU A 59 -16.67 10.74 3.20
CA LEU A 59 -15.35 10.15 3.47
C LEU A 59 -15.15 8.89 2.62
N HIS A 60 -16.12 7.98 2.59
CA HIS A 60 -16.07 6.78 1.75
C HIS A 60 -15.94 7.07 0.25
N GLN A 61 -16.73 8.02 -0.27
CA GLN A 61 -16.65 8.43 -1.67
C GLN A 61 -15.25 8.97 -2.00
N LYS A 62 -14.70 9.82 -1.14
CA LYS A 62 -13.37 10.38 -1.33
C LYS A 62 -12.28 9.31 -1.25
N THR A 63 -12.30 8.46 -0.23
CA THR A 63 -11.36 7.34 -0.11
C THR A 63 -11.41 6.42 -1.33
N SER A 64 -12.61 6.02 -1.76
CA SER A 64 -12.83 5.15 -2.93
C SER A 64 -12.17 5.69 -4.20
N SER A 65 -12.19 7.01 -4.40
CA SER A 65 -11.57 7.66 -5.55
C SER A 65 -10.04 7.48 -5.63
N TYR A 66 -9.36 7.31 -4.48
CA TYR A 66 -7.92 7.09 -4.38
C TYR A 66 -7.54 5.60 -4.33
N VAL A 67 -8.39 4.75 -3.74
CA VAL A 67 -8.09 3.33 -3.54
C VAL A 67 -8.49 2.44 -4.71
N GLN A 68 -9.31 2.93 -5.65
CA GLN A 68 -9.64 2.17 -6.86
C GLN A 68 -8.41 1.84 -7.72
N ALA A 69 -8.45 0.68 -8.39
CA ALA A 69 -7.35 0.16 -9.20
C ALA A 69 -6.88 1.14 -10.30
N SER A 70 -7.78 1.92 -10.88
CA SER A 70 -7.45 2.94 -11.89
C SER A 70 -6.58 4.06 -11.32
N ALA A 71 -6.85 4.50 -10.09
CA ALA A 71 -6.05 5.53 -9.41
C ALA A 71 -4.68 4.97 -9.03
N GLN A 72 -4.63 3.78 -8.42
CA GLN A 72 -3.36 3.11 -8.12
C GLN A 72 -2.50 2.86 -9.37
N SER A 73 -3.12 2.43 -10.48
CA SER A 73 -2.46 2.25 -11.78
C SER A 73 -1.86 3.56 -12.30
N LYS A 74 -2.57 4.68 -12.17
CA LYS A 74 -2.05 6.01 -12.53
C LYS A 74 -0.86 6.42 -11.67
N MET A 75 -0.97 6.29 -10.35
CA MET A 75 0.12 6.58 -9.41
C MET A 75 1.39 5.79 -9.77
N MET A 76 1.24 4.50 -10.08
CA MET A 76 2.36 3.63 -10.44
C MET A 76 3.09 4.00 -11.72
N ARG A 77 2.49 4.81 -12.61
CA ARG A 77 3.20 5.30 -13.80
C ARG A 77 4.35 6.22 -13.40
N THR A 78 4.12 7.11 -12.44
CA THR A 78 5.13 8.04 -11.92
C THR A 78 6.03 7.35 -10.91
N MET A 79 5.46 6.61 -9.95
CA MET A 79 6.23 6.01 -8.87
C MET A 79 7.34 5.06 -9.35
N GLN A 80 7.16 4.40 -10.51
CA GLN A 80 8.16 3.51 -11.08
C GLN A 80 9.53 4.18 -11.30
N GLU A 81 9.59 5.47 -11.60
CA GLU A 81 10.86 6.19 -11.82
C GLU A 81 11.66 6.38 -10.53
N HIS A 82 11.02 6.21 -9.38
CA HIS A 82 11.61 6.41 -8.06
C HIS A 82 11.92 5.09 -7.35
N LEU A 83 11.60 3.94 -7.94
CA LEU A 83 11.84 2.64 -7.32
C LEU A 83 13.31 2.23 -7.44
N THR A 84 13.81 1.59 -6.40
CA THR A 84 15.05 0.82 -6.44
C THR A 84 14.85 -0.46 -7.26
N GLU A 85 15.95 -1.13 -7.60
CA GLU A 85 15.89 -2.40 -8.32
C GLU A 85 15.11 -3.50 -7.55
N GLU A 86 15.28 -3.55 -6.23
CA GLU A 86 14.58 -4.48 -5.36
C GLU A 86 13.06 -4.20 -5.35
N GLU A 87 12.67 -2.95 -5.15
CA GLU A 87 11.27 -2.52 -5.17
C GLU A 87 10.61 -2.80 -6.53
N HIS A 88 11.34 -2.57 -7.63
CA HIS A 88 10.90 -2.94 -8.97
C HIS A 88 10.65 -4.43 -9.12
N ALA A 89 11.51 -5.29 -8.54
CA ALA A 89 11.35 -6.73 -8.59
C ALA A 89 10.08 -7.17 -7.85
N ILE A 90 9.81 -6.61 -6.67
CA ILE A 90 8.58 -6.87 -5.89
C ILE A 90 7.34 -6.41 -6.66
N TYR A 91 7.35 -5.18 -7.18
CA TYR A 91 6.27 -4.65 -8.00
C TYR A 91 5.97 -5.54 -9.22
N LYS A 92 7.01 -5.94 -9.97
CA LYS A 92 6.87 -6.80 -11.15
C LYS A 92 6.30 -8.17 -10.77
N ARG A 93 6.72 -8.75 -9.64
CA ARG A 93 6.17 -10.00 -9.12
C ARG A 93 4.67 -9.87 -8.81
N GLY A 94 4.25 -8.82 -8.12
CA GLY A 94 2.83 -8.55 -7.85
C GLY A 94 2.01 -8.36 -9.13
N ARG A 95 2.51 -7.53 -10.05
CA ARG A 95 1.85 -7.26 -11.35
C ARG A 95 1.66 -8.50 -12.22
N ASN A 96 2.55 -9.47 -12.08
CA ASN A 96 2.53 -10.72 -12.85
C ASN A 96 1.93 -11.89 -12.08
N ALA A 97 1.50 -11.69 -10.84
CA ALA A 97 0.82 -12.73 -10.07
C ALA A 97 -0.48 -13.13 -10.78
N LYS A 98 -0.70 -14.45 -10.90
CA LYS A 98 -1.93 -14.99 -11.48
C LYS A 98 -3.02 -14.97 -10.40
N SER A 99 -3.76 -13.86 -10.27
CA SER A 99 -4.99 -13.81 -9.47
C SER A 99 -6.24 -13.90 -10.34
N VAL A 100 -7.35 -14.28 -9.69
CA VAL A 100 -8.67 -14.54 -10.25
C VAL A 100 -9.19 -13.31 -11.02
N SER A 101 -9.91 -13.54 -12.12
CA SER A 101 -10.39 -12.55 -13.09
C SER A 101 -10.86 -11.22 -12.46
N PRO A 102 -10.52 -10.07 -13.07
CA PRO A 102 -10.98 -8.77 -12.58
C PRO A 102 -12.50 -8.67 -12.58
N ALA A 103 -13.04 -7.76 -11.76
CA ALA A 103 -14.44 -7.41 -11.80
C ALA A 103 -14.85 -7.02 -13.23
N LYS A 104 -16.08 -7.36 -13.66
CA LYS A 104 -16.56 -7.32 -15.06
C LYS A 104 -16.29 -6.03 -15.86
N ASN A 105 -15.98 -4.91 -15.20
CA ASN A 105 -15.79 -3.59 -15.82
C ASN A 105 -14.40 -2.96 -15.55
N GLN A 106 -13.45 -3.67 -14.94
CA GLN A 106 -12.11 -3.14 -14.67
C GLN A 106 -11.11 -3.53 -15.76
N SER A 107 -10.28 -2.56 -16.18
CA SER A 107 -9.14 -2.82 -17.04
C SER A 107 -8.21 -3.84 -16.39
N ILE A 108 -8.00 -4.98 -17.06
CA ILE A 108 -7.05 -6.02 -16.61
C ILE A 108 -5.67 -5.40 -16.33
N THR A 109 -5.26 -4.41 -17.14
CA THR A 109 -3.98 -3.74 -16.98
C THR A 109 -3.93 -2.90 -15.71
N ASP A 110 -5.00 -2.17 -15.38
CA ASP A 110 -5.05 -1.36 -14.17
C ASP A 110 -5.09 -2.24 -12.93
N TYR A 111 -5.90 -3.30 -12.95
CA TYR A 111 -5.94 -4.29 -11.89
C TYR A 111 -4.56 -4.90 -11.61
N ARG A 112 -3.85 -5.35 -12.66
CA ARG A 112 -2.49 -5.90 -12.49
C ARG A 112 -1.51 -4.87 -11.93
N ARG A 113 -1.58 -3.61 -12.37
CA ARG A 113 -0.71 -2.55 -11.83
C ARG A 113 -1.02 -2.23 -10.37
N ALA A 114 -2.30 -2.20 -10.00
CA ALA A 114 -2.76 -2.05 -8.62
C ALA A 114 -2.24 -3.19 -7.73
N THR A 115 -2.40 -4.44 -8.14
CA THR A 115 -1.84 -5.58 -7.39
C THR A 115 -0.32 -5.51 -7.24
N GLY A 116 0.40 -5.00 -8.25
CA GLY A 116 1.83 -4.72 -8.14
C GLY A 116 2.16 -3.65 -7.09
N PHE A 117 1.38 -2.58 -7.04
CA PHE A 117 1.50 -1.50 -6.06
C PHE A 117 1.22 -2.00 -4.64
N GLU A 118 0.11 -2.69 -4.44
CA GLU A 118 -0.28 -3.29 -3.17
C GLU A 118 0.82 -4.25 -2.68
N ALA A 119 1.37 -5.09 -3.55
CA ALA A 119 2.47 -5.99 -3.19
C ALA A 119 3.74 -5.23 -2.74
N LEU A 120 4.06 -4.11 -3.39
CA LEU A 120 5.17 -3.26 -2.99
C LEU A 120 4.95 -2.63 -1.61
N LEU A 121 3.75 -2.11 -1.34
CA LEU A 121 3.42 -1.55 -0.03
C LEU A 121 3.44 -2.60 1.07
N GLY A 122 2.90 -3.79 0.82
CA GLY A 122 2.94 -4.89 1.78
C GLY A 122 4.37 -5.32 2.11
N TYR A 123 5.25 -5.37 1.11
CA TYR A 123 6.66 -5.65 1.32
C TYR A 123 7.37 -4.59 2.19
N LEU A 124 7.20 -3.31 1.87
CA LEU A 124 7.78 -2.22 2.65
C LEU A 124 7.23 -2.16 4.08
N TYR A 125 5.92 -2.44 4.24
CA TYR A 125 5.28 -2.54 5.54
C TYR A 125 5.91 -3.65 6.39
N LEU A 126 6.05 -4.86 5.84
CA LEU A 126 6.64 -5.97 6.59
C LEU A 126 8.12 -5.77 6.91
N LYS A 127 8.86 -5.03 6.07
CA LYS A 127 10.25 -4.61 6.36
C LYS A 127 10.36 -3.48 7.37
N LYS A 128 9.23 -2.94 7.85
CA LYS A 128 9.18 -1.75 8.71
C LYS A 128 9.83 -0.52 8.08
N GLU A 129 9.83 -0.44 6.74
CA GLU A 129 10.34 0.72 6.00
C GLU A 129 9.27 1.81 5.87
N TRP A 130 8.73 2.25 7.02
CA TRP A 130 7.58 3.15 7.12
C TRP A 130 7.75 4.44 6.32
N LYS A 131 8.91 5.09 6.49
CA LYS A 131 9.23 6.35 5.81
C LYS A 131 9.23 6.19 4.29
N ARG A 132 9.91 5.15 3.79
CA ARG A 132 10.04 4.88 2.36
C ARG A 132 8.67 4.59 1.73
N MET A 133 7.86 3.79 2.42
CA MET A 133 6.49 3.50 2.01
C MET A 133 5.65 4.78 1.85
N LEU A 134 5.69 5.68 2.85
CA LEU A 134 4.93 6.94 2.81
C LEU A 134 5.46 7.92 1.76
N GLU A 135 6.77 7.99 1.54
CA GLU A 135 7.37 8.81 0.47
C GLU A 135 6.88 8.38 -0.91
N LEU A 136 6.85 7.07 -1.18
CA LEU A 136 6.35 6.51 -2.45
C LEU A 136 4.85 6.79 -2.65
N VAL A 137 4.04 6.61 -1.59
CA VAL A 137 2.60 6.95 -1.64
C VAL A 137 2.40 8.44 -1.91
N LYS A 138 3.19 9.31 -1.27
CA LYS A 138 3.13 10.76 -1.50
C LYS A 138 3.45 11.11 -2.95
N ILE A 139 4.53 10.56 -3.51
CA ILE A 139 4.90 10.76 -4.93
C ILE A 139 3.74 10.38 -5.85
N GLY A 140 3.11 9.22 -5.62
CA GLY A 140 1.95 8.80 -6.39
C GLY A 140 0.75 9.73 -6.24
N LEU A 141 0.43 10.15 -5.01
CA LEU A 141 -0.70 11.04 -4.75
C LEU A 141 -0.53 12.42 -5.39
N ASP A 142 0.70 12.95 -5.41
CA ASP A 142 0.96 14.25 -6.04
C ASP A 142 0.81 14.17 -7.56
N SER A 143 1.21 13.05 -8.19
CA SER A 143 1.11 12.88 -9.64
C SER A 143 -0.32 12.82 -10.21
N ILE A 144 -1.31 12.49 -9.36
CA ILE A 144 -2.72 12.47 -9.73
C ILE A 144 -3.48 13.74 -9.32
N LYS A 145 -2.87 14.65 -8.55
CA LYS A 145 -3.42 15.98 -8.22
C LYS A 145 -3.05 17.03 -9.27
N GLU A 146 -1.93 16.83 -9.97
CA GLU A 146 -1.41 17.74 -10.99
C GLU A 146 -2.04 17.52 -12.39
N GLN A 147 -3.04 16.64 -12.50
CA GLN A 147 -3.82 16.35 -13.72
C GLN A 147 -5.25 16.89 -13.60
#